data_AF-A0A2W7JBJ7-F1
#
_entry.id   AF-A0A2W7JBJ7-F1
#
_cell.length_a   1.000
_cell.length_b   1.000
_cell.length_c   1.000
_cell.angle_alpha   90.00
_cell.angle_beta   90.00
_cell.angle_gamma   90.00
#
_symmetry.space_group_name_H-M   'P 1'
#
loop_
_entity.id
_entity.type
_entity.pdbx_description
1 polymer ?
#
loop_
_entity_poly.entity_id
_entity_poly.type
_entity_poly.pdbx_seq_one_letter_code
_entity_poly.pdbx_strand_id
1 'polypeptide(L)'
;MPSVLEKTIFEDPTLNVIHLLNSISSENPEAISLASGRPDDEQCDLSLIDKGLASYARYAVNPEHSLATLLCQYGKTTGIINGIIAEHLQVDEGIKIFNPESIVVCMGFQEAATLTLLSIFEGGGVLLVPDPVFSGITGIAKLLRIKIVPVPEDTFLDPSALRKVAEDLESRGKR
;
A
#
# COMPACT_ATOMS: atom_id res chain seq x y z
N MET A 1 39.06 13.25 -16.81
CA MET A 1 37.70 13.62 -16.36
C MET A 1 37.14 12.42 -15.62
N PRO A 2 36.83 12.52 -14.31
CA PRO A 2 36.17 11.43 -13.62
C PRO A 2 34.72 11.37 -14.11
N SER A 3 34.32 10.21 -14.64
CA SER A 3 32.93 9.86 -14.86
C SER A 3 32.25 9.83 -13.50
N VAL A 4 31.53 10.89 -13.14
CA VAL A 4 30.58 10.86 -12.03
C VAL A 4 29.43 10.00 -12.54
N LEU A 5 29.49 8.69 -12.26
CA LEU A 5 28.31 7.84 -12.30
C LEU A 5 27.30 8.49 -11.36
N GLU A 6 26.32 9.18 -11.92
CA GLU A 6 25.19 9.69 -11.16
C GLU A 6 24.57 8.49 -10.43
N LYS A 7 24.57 8.54 -9.10
CA LYS A 7 23.90 7.52 -8.28
C LYS A 7 22.47 7.41 -8.77
N THR A 8 22.06 6.22 -9.17
CA THR A 8 20.68 6.00 -9.62
C THR A 8 19.74 6.16 -8.44
N ILE A 9 18.45 6.43 -8.71
CA ILE A 9 17.43 6.50 -7.66
C ILE A 9 17.36 5.21 -6.82
N PHE A 10 17.76 4.07 -7.41
CA PHE A 10 17.79 2.76 -6.76
C PHE A 10 18.92 2.59 -5.73
N GLU A 11 19.92 3.47 -5.74
CA GLU A 11 20.97 3.50 -4.71
C GLU A 11 20.59 4.37 -3.51
N ASP A 12 19.39 4.97 -3.52
CA ASP A 12 18.95 5.82 -2.44
C ASP A 12 18.57 4.99 -1.20
N PRO A 13 19.14 5.31 -0.01
CA PRO A 13 18.90 4.52 1.19
C PRO A 13 17.44 4.51 1.63
N THR A 14 16.66 5.53 1.27
CA THR A 14 15.21 5.60 1.57
C THR A 14 14.45 4.43 0.94
N LEU A 15 14.87 3.97 -0.25
CA LEU A 15 14.24 2.84 -0.93
C LEU A 15 14.63 1.50 -0.29
N ASN A 16 15.71 1.46 0.50
CA ASN A 16 16.19 0.24 1.13
C ASN A 16 15.61 0.01 2.53
N VAL A 17 14.89 0.98 3.11
CA VAL A 17 14.38 0.87 4.48
C VAL A 17 13.44 -0.32 4.65
N ILE A 18 12.48 -0.50 3.74
CA ILE A 18 11.52 -1.62 3.82
C ILE A 18 12.23 -2.96 3.64
N HIS A 19 13.22 -3.04 2.74
CA HIS A 19 14.03 -4.24 2.58
C HIS A 19 14.77 -4.59 3.88
N LEU A 20 15.46 -3.61 4.47
CA LEU A 20 16.15 -3.77 5.75
C LEU A 20 15.20 -4.27 6.84
N LEU A 21 14.04 -3.64 7.03
CA LEU A 21 13.08 -4.05 8.08
C LEU A 21 12.54 -5.47 7.87
N ASN A 22 12.48 -5.93 6.62
CA ASN A 22 12.03 -7.29 6.28
C ASN A 22 13.14 -8.34 6.40
N SER A 23 14.41 -7.98 6.21
CA SER A 23 15.52 -8.94 6.20
C SER A 23 16.34 -8.97 7.50
N ILE A 24 16.35 -7.89 8.29
CA ILE A 24 17.24 -7.72 9.44
C ILE A 24 17.19 -8.88 10.45
N SER A 25 15.99 -9.42 10.72
CA SER A 25 15.82 -10.55 11.64
C SER A 25 16.44 -11.84 11.07
N SER A 26 16.25 -12.10 9.78
CA SER A 26 16.81 -13.29 9.11
C SER A 26 18.32 -13.21 8.91
N GLU A 27 18.86 -12.01 8.75
CA GLU A 27 20.30 -11.76 8.61
C GLU A 27 21.05 -11.84 9.95
N ASN A 28 20.33 -11.70 11.08
CA ASN A 28 20.89 -11.70 12.43
C ASN A 28 20.13 -12.68 13.35
N PRO A 29 20.17 -14.00 13.07
CA PRO A 29 19.32 -14.98 13.74
C PRO A 29 19.58 -15.12 15.25
N GLU A 30 20.79 -14.77 15.71
CA GLU A 30 21.16 -14.81 17.13
C GLU A 30 20.67 -13.57 17.92
N ALA A 31 20.11 -12.57 17.24
CA ALA A 31 19.64 -11.34 17.86
C ALA A 31 18.12 -11.30 17.96
N ILE A 32 17.61 -10.77 19.08
CA ILE A 32 16.19 -10.45 19.22
C ILE A 32 15.94 -9.11 18.51
N SER A 33 15.20 -9.16 17.39
CA SER A 33 14.84 -7.96 16.64
C SER A 33 13.63 -7.27 17.26
N LEU A 34 13.81 -6.01 17.66
CA LEU A 34 12.71 -5.09 18.04
C LEU A 34 12.37 -4.09 16.92
N ALA A 35 12.96 -4.26 15.74
CA ALA A 35 12.84 -3.34 14.62
C ALA A 35 11.87 -3.85 13.54
N SER A 36 11.77 -5.17 13.35
CA SER A 36 10.94 -5.74 12.30
C SER A 36 9.45 -5.57 12.60
N GLY A 37 8.70 -5.09 11.61
CA GLY A 37 7.23 -5.06 11.66
C GLY A 37 6.59 -6.33 11.08
N ARG A 38 7.38 -7.36 10.79
CA ARG A 38 6.88 -8.63 10.25
C ARG A 38 6.05 -9.35 11.33
N PRO A 39 4.85 -9.87 10.99
CA PRO A 39 4.09 -10.73 11.90
C PRO A 39 4.89 -11.97 12.31
N ASP A 40 4.54 -12.54 13.46
CA ASP A 40 5.15 -13.75 13.98
C ASP A 40 4.90 -14.94 13.03
N ASP A 41 5.99 -15.62 12.63
CA ASP A 41 5.92 -16.77 11.72
C ASP A 41 5.19 -17.96 12.37
N GLU A 42 5.14 -18.06 13.72
CA GLU A 42 4.35 -19.11 14.40
C GLU A 42 2.84 -18.97 14.16
N GLN A 43 2.37 -17.78 13.79
CA GLN A 43 0.97 -17.53 13.43
C GLN A 43 0.67 -17.87 11.96
N CYS A 44 1.70 -18.22 11.17
CA CYS A 44 1.55 -18.58 9.77
C CYS A 44 1.15 -20.06 9.61
N ASP A 45 -0.15 -20.33 9.62
CA ASP A 45 -0.71 -21.66 9.34
C ASP A 45 -0.92 -21.85 7.82
N LEU A 46 -0.04 -22.63 7.19
CA LEU A 46 -0.11 -22.93 5.75
C LEU A 46 -1.45 -23.58 5.35
N SER A 47 -2.12 -24.29 6.26
CA SER A 47 -3.43 -24.93 5.98
C SER A 47 -4.54 -23.92 5.73
N LEU A 48 -4.36 -22.65 6.11
CA LEU A 48 -5.31 -21.57 5.82
C LEU A 48 -5.42 -21.29 4.33
N ILE A 49 -4.38 -21.54 3.54
CA ILE A 49 -4.42 -21.37 2.07
C ILE A 49 -5.44 -22.35 1.47
N ASP A 50 -5.32 -23.64 1.81
CA ASP A 50 -6.24 -24.68 1.32
C ASP A 50 -7.67 -24.46 1.81
N LYS A 51 -7.83 -24.09 3.08
CA LYS A 51 -9.15 -23.72 3.66
C LYS A 51 -9.75 -22.52 2.96
N GLY A 52 -8.95 -21.51 2.63
CA GLY A 52 -9.37 -20.31 1.91
C GLY A 52 -9.84 -20.64 0.50
N LEU A 53 -9.06 -21.41 -0.25
CA LEU A 53 -9.45 -21.89 -1.59
C LEU A 53 -10.73 -22.72 -1.56
N ALA A 54 -10.86 -23.64 -0.61
CA ALA A 54 -12.08 -24.45 -0.46
C ALA A 54 -13.30 -23.60 -0.09
N SER A 55 -13.11 -22.57 0.74
CA SER A 55 -14.17 -21.62 1.11
C SER A 55 -14.59 -20.77 -0.06
N TYR A 56 -13.63 -20.26 -0.83
CA TYR A 56 -13.89 -19.51 -2.04
C TYR A 56 -14.60 -20.37 -3.09
N ALA A 57 -14.23 -21.64 -3.24
CA ALA A 57 -14.92 -22.59 -4.13
C ALA A 57 -16.42 -22.73 -3.80
N ARG A 58 -16.76 -22.76 -2.51
CA ARG A 58 -18.16 -22.80 -2.03
C ARG A 58 -18.88 -21.48 -2.20
N TYR A 59 -18.18 -20.37 -2.06
CA TYR A 59 -18.72 -19.02 -2.28
C TYR A 59 -19.00 -18.74 -3.76
N ALA A 60 -18.04 -19.06 -4.62
CA ALA A 60 -18.04 -18.76 -6.04
C ALA A 60 -18.92 -19.70 -6.87
N VAL A 61 -19.84 -20.46 -6.24
CA VAL A 61 -20.76 -21.37 -6.93
C VAL A 61 -21.57 -20.55 -7.93
N ASN A 62 -21.12 -20.60 -9.19
CA ASN A 62 -21.70 -19.88 -10.30
C ASN A 62 -21.98 -20.89 -11.43
N PRO A 63 -23.21 -20.91 -11.98
CA PRO A 63 -23.55 -21.80 -13.09
C PRO A 63 -22.80 -21.51 -14.41
N GLU A 64 -22.21 -20.33 -14.61
CA GLU A 64 -21.68 -19.95 -15.93
C GLU A 64 -20.20 -20.29 -16.19
N HIS A 65 -19.35 -20.35 -15.16
CA HIS A 65 -17.91 -20.58 -15.33
C HIS A 65 -17.38 -21.55 -14.26
N SER A 66 -16.50 -22.47 -14.67
CA SER A 66 -15.83 -23.35 -13.72
C SER A 66 -14.88 -22.56 -12.81
N LEU A 67 -14.69 -23.02 -11.57
CA LEU A 67 -13.71 -22.43 -10.65
C LEU A 67 -12.29 -22.43 -11.26
N ALA A 68 -11.93 -23.48 -12.00
CA ALA A 68 -10.65 -23.56 -12.68
C ALA A 68 -10.47 -22.44 -13.72
N THR A 69 -11.53 -22.12 -14.48
CA THR A 69 -11.52 -20.99 -15.42
C THR A 69 -11.34 -19.67 -14.69
N LEU A 70 -12.04 -19.47 -13.57
CA LEU A 70 -11.97 -18.24 -12.79
C LEU A 70 -10.58 -18.01 -12.16
N LEU A 71 -9.91 -19.07 -11.71
CA LEU A 71 -8.62 -18.98 -11.03
C LEU A 71 -7.41 -19.01 -11.98
N CYS A 72 -7.50 -19.74 -13.09
CA CYS A 72 -6.34 -20.05 -13.93
C CYS A 72 -6.35 -19.35 -15.30
N GLN A 73 -7.37 -18.55 -15.61
CA GLN A 73 -7.47 -17.81 -16.87
C GLN A 73 -7.55 -16.31 -16.63
N TYR A 74 -7.28 -15.52 -17.68
CA TYR A 74 -7.55 -14.08 -17.65
C TYR A 74 -8.96 -13.77 -17.16
N GLY A 75 -9.05 -12.77 -16.29
CA GLY A 75 -10.28 -12.33 -15.67
C GLY A 75 -10.27 -10.84 -15.40
N LYS A 76 -11.13 -10.41 -14.46
CA LYS A 76 -11.23 -9.02 -14.04
C LYS A 76 -9.91 -8.55 -13.44
N THR A 77 -9.40 -7.41 -13.92
CA THR A 77 -8.18 -6.78 -13.40
C THR A 77 -8.37 -6.18 -12.01
N THR A 78 -9.61 -5.92 -11.61
CA THR A 78 -9.97 -5.37 -10.29
C THR A 78 -10.02 -6.42 -9.18
N GLY A 79 -9.97 -7.72 -9.54
CA GLY A 79 -10.02 -8.83 -8.60
C GLY A 79 -11.28 -9.69 -8.71
N ILE A 80 -11.29 -10.78 -7.95
CA ILE A 80 -12.36 -11.81 -7.96
C ILE A 80 -13.01 -12.04 -6.59
N ILE A 81 -12.53 -11.35 -5.55
CA ILE A 81 -13.02 -11.43 -4.15
C ILE A 81 -13.62 -10.11 -3.66
N ASN A 82 -13.89 -9.16 -4.56
CA ASN A 82 -14.26 -7.79 -4.21
C ASN A 82 -15.52 -7.71 -3.35
N GLY A 83 -16.51 -8.57 -3.60
CA GLY A 83 -17.71 -8.66 -2.77
C GLY A 83 -17.41 -9.11 -1.33
N ILE A 84 -16.50 -10.07 -1.15
CA ILE A 84 -16.05 -10.53 0.17
C ILE A 84 -15.34 -9.38 0.90
N ILE A 85 -14.44 -8.66 0.22
CA ILE A 85 -13.75 -7.50 0.80
C ILE A 85 -14.76 -6.41 1.21
N ALA A 86 -15.75 -6.11 0.37
CA ALA A 86 -16.78 -5.12 0.67
C ALA A 86 -17.59 -5.49 1.93
N GLU A 87 -17.88 -6.77 2.14
CA GLU A 87 -18.55 -7.27 3.35
C GLU A 87 -17.66 -7.08 4.59
N HIS A 88 -16.39 -7.50 4.52
CA HIS A 88 -15.44 -7.32 5.63
C HIS A 88 -15.20 -5.85 5.98
N LEU A 89 -15.05 -4.97 4.99
CA LEU A 89 -14.92 -3.53 5.23
C LEU A 89 -16.14 -2.96 5.98
N GLN A 90 -17.34 -3.45 5.70
CA GLN A 90 -18.53 -3.02 6.41
C GLN A 90 -18.59 -3.58 7.83
N VAL A 91 -18.26 -4.86 8.02
CA VAL A 91 -18.37 -5.54 9.32
C VAL A 91 -17.28 -5.08 10.28
N ASP A 92 -16.04 -5.04 9.80
CA ASP A 92 -14.86 -4.84 10.64
C ASP A 92 -14.54 -3.34 10.80
N GLU A 93 -14.73 -2.54 9.74
CA GLU A 93 -14.32 -1.12 9.70
C GLU A 93 -15.50 -0.15 9.59
N GLY A 94 -16.74 -0.65 9.45
CA GLY A 94 -17.93 0.20 9.27
C GLY A 94 -17.99 0.92 7.92
N ILE A 95 -17.16 0.55 6.94
CA ILE A 95 -17.05 1.21 5.63
C ILE A 95 -18.00 0.55 4.64
N LYS A 96 -19.05 1.29 4.24
CA LYS A 96 -20.04 0.81 3.26
C LYS A 96 -19.57 1.01 1.82
N ILE A 97 -19.33 -0.09 1.11
CA ILE A 97 -19.04 -0.08 -0.32
C ILE A 97 -20.31 -0.37 -1.12
N PHE A 98 -20.81 0.62 -1.86
CA PHE A 98 -22.05 0.49 -2.64
C PHE A 98 -21.88 -0.31 -3.94
N ASN A 99 -20.67 -0.31 -4.52
CA ASN A 99 -20.34 -1.06 -5.71
C ASN A 99 -19.01 -1.81 -5.48
N PRO A 100 -19.02 -3.15 -5.33
CA PRO A 100 -17.79 -3.93 -5.16
C PRO A 100 -16.76 -3.74 -6.29
N GLU A 101 -17.19 -3.36 -7.50
CA GLU A 101 -16.28 -3.08 -8.63
C GLU A 101 -15.45 -1.80 -8.43
N SER A 102 -15.71 -1.00 -7.40
CA SER A 102 -14.84 0.13 -7.02
C SER A 102 -13.63 -0.29 -6.19
N ILE A 103 -13.52 -1.56 -5.81
CA ILE A 103 -12.35 -2.13 -5.12
C ILE A 103 -11.37 -2.63 -6.19
N VAL A 104 -10.08 -2.40 -5.97
CA VAL A 104 -8.99 -3.01 -6.74
C VAL A 104 -8.17 -3.88 -5.80
N VAL A 105 -8.10 -5.18 -6.06
CA VAL A 105 -7.29 -6.12 -5.29
C VAL A 105 -5.83 -6.03 -5.76
N CYS A 106 -4.96 -5.57 -4.88
CA CYS A 106 -3.53 -5.40 -5.15
C CYS A 106 -2.68 -6.47 -4.44
N MET A 107 -1.44 -6.64 -4.90
CA MET A 107 -0.35 -7.39 -4.28
C MET A 107 0.23 -6.64 -3.07
N GLY A 108 -0.64 -6.31 -2.11
CA GLY A 108 -0.29 -5.63 -0.88
C GLY A 108 -0.21 -4.10 -0.97
N PHE A 109 0.15 -3.49 0.15
CA PHE A 109 0.07 -2.04 0.36
C PHE A 109 0.96 -1.24 -0.61
N GLN A 110 2.17 -1.72 -0.93
CA GLN A 110 3.11 -0.96 -1.77
C GLN A 110 2.55 -0.76 -3.20
N GLU A 111 1.93 -1.78 -3.79
CA GLU A 111 1.27 -1.63 -5.09
C GLU A 111 0.05 -0.71 -4.97
N ALA A 112 -0.80 -0.90 -3.96
CA ALA A 112 -1.98 -0.06 -3.74
C ALA A 112 -1.63 1.42 -3.57
N ALA A 113 -0.62 1.74 -2.77
CA ALA A 113 -0.12 3.09 -2.58
C ALA A 113 0.51 3.66 -3.85
N THR A 114 1.24 2.84 -4.61
CA THR A 114 1.84 3.26 -5.90
C THR A 114 0.76 3.63 -6.91
N LEU A 115 -0.25 2.77 -7.10
CA LEU A 115 -1.37 3.03 -7.99
C LEU A 115 -2.15 4.28 -7.55
N THR A 116 -2.39 4.41 -6.24
CA THR A 116 -3.09 5.57 -5.67
C THR A 116 -2.35 6.87 -5.94
N LEU A 117 -1.03 6.91 -5.68
CA LEU A 117 -0.22 8.11 -5.92
C LEU A 117 -0.09 8.41 -7.43
N LEU A 118 0.04 7.39 -8.28
CA LEU A 118 -0.01 7.58 -9.73
C LEU A 118 -1.32 8.22 -10.20
N SER A 119 -2.45 7.75 -9.68
CA SER A 119 -3.78 8.27 -10.06
C SER A 119 -4.05 9.68 -9.54
N ILE A 120 -3.68 9.98 -8.28
CA ILE A 120 -3.97 11.29 -7.68
C ILE A 120 -3.04 12.38 -8.24
N PHE A 121 -1.78 12.05 -8.52
CA PHE A 121 -0.76 13.02 -8.92
C PHE A 121 -0.50 13.07 -10.44
N GLU A 122 -1.40 12.52 -11.27
CA GLU A 122 -1.32 12.64 -12.73
C GLU A 122 -1.23 14.11 -13.17
N GLY A 123 -1.95 15.00 -12.48
CA GLY A 123 -1.93 16.45 -12.71
C GLY A 123 -0.77 17.22 -12.04
N GLY A 124 0.17 16.52 -11.42
CA GLY A 124 1.14 17.11 -10.49
C GLY A 124 0.56 17.29 -9.09
N GLY A 125 1.33 17.89 -8.19
CA GLY A 125 0.87 18.11 -6.82
C GLY A 125 1.99 18.18 -5.78
N VAL A 126 1.59 18.49 -4.55
CA VAL A 126 2.37 18.21 -3.34
C VAL A 126 1.63 17.24 -2.42
N LEU A 127 2.34 16.22 -1.92
CA LEU A 127 1.80 15.26 -0.97
C LEU A 127 2.08 15.74 0.45
N LEU A 128 1.03 16.10 1.19
CA LEU A 128 1.11 16.33 2.62
C LEU A 128 1.17 14.98 3.34
N VAL A 129 2.11 14.80 4.25
CA VAL A 129 2.25 13.57 5.06
C VAL A 129 2.42 13.93 6.54
N PRO A 130 1.98 13.07 7.47
CA PRO A 130 2.35 13.24 8.87
C PRO A 130 3.86 13.09 9.05
N ASP A 131 4.43 13.72 10.07
CA ASP A 131 5.83 13.53 10.45
C ASP A 131 5.90 12.94 11.87
N PRO A 132 6.30 11.66 12.01
CA PRO A 132 6.81 10.75 10.97
C PRO A 132 5.71 10.10 10.10
N VAL A 133 6.06 9.72 8.87
CA VAL A 133 5.23 8.91 7.95
C VAL A 133 5.85 7.52 7.73
N PHE A 134 5.03 6.53 7.41
CA PHE A 134 5.50 5.23 6.95
C PHE A 134 6.47 5.36 5.76
N SER A 135 7.67 4.79 5.92
CA SER A 135 8.79 4.95 4.98
C SER A 135 8.48 4.48 3.56
N GLY A 136 7.59 3.49 3.39
CA GLY A 136 7.13 3.05 2.08
C GLY A 136 6.55 4.19 1.23
N ILE A 137 5.79 5.11 1.84
CA ILE A 137 5.23 6.27 1.14
C ILE A 137 6.33 7.21 0.64
N THR A 138 7.34 7.46 1.46
CA THR A 138 8.48 8.32 1.06
C THR A 138 9.25 7.74 -0.12
N GLY A 139 9.43 6.42 -0.15
CA GLY A 139 10.08 5.74 -1.27
C GLY A 139 9.29 5.83 -2.57
N ILE A 140 7.99 5.52 -2.52
CA ILE A 140 7.09 5.59 -3.69
C ILE A 140 7.03 7.02 -4.21
N ALA A 141 6.79 8.01 -3.35
CA ALA A 141 6.72 9.42 -3.78
C ALA A 141 8.00 9.86 -4.47
N LYS A 142 9.17 9.44 -3.97
CA LYS A 142 10.46 9.78 -4.57
C LYS A 142 10.65 9.13 -5.95
N LEU A 143 10.28 7.85 -6.10
CA LEU A 143 10.28 7.16 -7.40
C LEU A 143 9.39 7.86 -8.42
N LEU A 144 8.20 8.29 -7.98
CA LEU A 144 7.23 9.01 -8.80
C LEU A 144 7.54 10.51 -8.94
N ARG A 145 8.63 11.00 -8.33
CA ARG A 145 9.04 12.42 -8.30
C ARG A 145 7.94 13.35 -7.73
N ILE A 146 7.12 12.82 -6.83
CA ILE A 146 6.10 13.56 -6.09
C ILE A 146 6.78 14.29 -4.94
N LYS A 147 6.52 15.60 -4.83
CA LYS A 147 7.04 16.42 -3.75
C LYS A 147 6.28 16.16 -2.46
N ILE A 148 7.00 15.79 -1.40
CA ILE A 148 6.43 15.63 -0.07
C ILE A 148 6.59 16.93 0.73
N VAL A 149 5.57 17.26 1.53
CA VAL A 149 5.65 18.25 2.61
C VAL A 149 5.27 17.55 3.92
N PRO A 150 6.21 17.35 4.85
CA PRO A 150 5.91 16.82 6.18
C PRO A 150 5.12 17.85 6.99
N VAL A 151 4.14 17.37 7.75
CA VAL A 151 3.29 18.16 8.65
C VAL A 151 3.33 17.51 10.03
N PRO A 152 3.56 18.26 11.12
CA PRO A 152 3.48 17.73 12.47
C PRO A 152 2.19 16.95 12.70
N GLU A 153 2.27 15.80 13.37
CA GLU A 153 1.14 14.86 13.49
C GLU A 153 -0.12 15.50 14.09
N ASP A 154 0.02 16.33 15.11
CA ASP A 154 -1.08 17.07 15.72
C ASP A 154 -1.80 18.00 14.72
N THR A 155 -1.03 18.67 13.86
CA THR A 155 -1.52 19.53 12.79
C THR A 155 -2.12 18.72 11.65
N PHE A 156 -1.54 17.57 11.33
CA PHE A 156 -2.03 16.68 10.28
C PHE A 156 -3.38 16.04 10.64
N LEU A 157 -3.57 15.71 11.92
CA LEU A 157 -4.81 15.12 12.43
C LEU A 157 -5.92 16.15 12.70
N ASP A 158 -5.63 17.46 12.73
CA ASP A 158 -6.63 18.53 12.78
C ASP A 158 -7.00 18.98 11.35
N PRO A 159 -8.22 18.69 10.85
CA PRO A 159 -8.63 19.05 9.49
C PRO A 159 -8.62 20.56 9.21
N SER A 160 -8.85 21.38 10.24
CA SER A 160 -8.85 22.85 10.10
C SER A 160 -7.43 23.38 10.02
N ALA A 161 -6.52 22.84 10.82
CA ALA A 161 -5.11 23.21 10.78
C ALA A 161 -4.44 22.71 9.50
N LEU A 162 -4.68 21.45 9.10
CA LEU A 162 -4.17 20.88 7.85
C LEU A 162 -4.65 21.67 6.62
N ARG A 163 -5.92 22.12 6.61
CA ARG A 163 -6.44 22.97 5.52
C ARG A 163 -5.67 24.28 5.41
N LYS A 164 -5.34 24.94 6.53
CA LYS A 164 -4.53 26.17 6.52
C LYS A 164 -3.14 25.94 5.95
N VAL A 165 -2.53 24.77 6.22
CA VAL A 165 -1.25 24.39 5.62
C VAL A 165 -1.37 24.25 4.11
N ALA A 166 -2.43 23.60 3.62
CA ALA A 166 -2.68 23.47 2.18
C ALA A 166 -2.88 24.84 1.51
N GLU A 167 -3.71 25.71 2.09
CA GLU A 167 -3.98 27.07 1.59
C GLU A 167 -2.70 27.93 1.53
N ASP A 168 -1.83 27.85 2.55
CA ASP A 168 -0.54 28.55 2.56
C ASP A 168 0.39 28.05 1.43
N LEU A 169 0.43 26.75 1.19
CA LEU A 169 1.24 26.17 0.10
C LEU A 169 0.73 26.60 -1.28
N GLU A 170 -0.59 26.58 -1.47
CA GLU A 170 -1.22 27.04 -2.70
C GLU A 170 -0.93 28.53 -2.95
N SER A 171 -0.99 29.37 -1.92
CA SER A 171 -0.67 30.81 -2.02
C SER A 171 0.77 31.07 -2.47
N ARG A 172 1.68 30.11 -2.23
CA ARG A 172 3.09 30.13 -2.65
C ARG A 172 3.31 29.46 -4.01
N GLY A 173 2.25 29.11 -4.73
CA GLY A 173 2.30 28.49 -6.06
C GLY A 173 2.65 27.01 -6.05
N LYS A 174 2.57 26.32 -4.90
CA LYS A 174 2.68 24.86 -4.83
C LYS A 174 1.27 24.29 -4.96
N ARG A 175 0.95 23.78 -6.14
CA ARG A 175 -0.29 23.04 -6.41
C ARG A 175 0.03 21.58 -6.54
#